data_AF-A0A8B5XHL9-F1
#
_entry.id   AF-A0A8B5XHL9-F1
#
_cell.length_a   1.000
_cell.length_b   1.000
_cell.length_c   1.000
_cell.angle_alpha   90.00
_cell.angle_beta   90.00
_cell.angle_gamma   90.00
#
_symmetry.space_group_name_H-M   'P 1'
#
loop_
_entity.id
_entity.type
_entity.pdbx_description
1 polymer ?
#
loop_
_entity_poly.entity_id
_entity_poly.type
_entity_poly.pdbx_seq_one_letter_code
_entity_poly.pdbx_strand_id
1 'polypeptide(L)'
;ITYTPQNSVTFYYLFNVNRQSYKQTMKQSDKEKTDSRAAMQNKDFRQAINFAFDRHAYAAQTNGEDGADRILRNTVTPSNFVQVGDKNFGDIVNEKIVNYGKDWANINLNDGKQAFLNPEKAKEKFAKAKESLQAQGVTFPIHLDMPVDQTAKLGVQQAGSFKQTVEETLGKENVVIDVIQLSPDEKDQATYFADTAEQKDYDIDISGWGG
;
A
#
# COMPACT_ATOMS: atom_id res chain seq x y z
N ILE A 1 -2.45 -28.04 2.86
CA ILE A 1 -2.14 -26.71 2.30
C ILE A 1 -2.73 -26.68 0.90
N THR A 2 -3.73 -25.83 0.67
CA THR A 2 -4.34 -25.65 -0.66
C THR A 2 -3.53 -24.58 -1.37
N TYR A 3 -2.94 -24.93 -2.51
CA TYR A 3 -2.17 -23.99 -3.32
C TYR A 3 -3.06 -23.49 -4.46
N THR A 4 -3.35 -22.20 -4.46
CA THR A 4 -3.99 -21.55 -5.60
C THR A 4 -2.88 -21.12 -6.57
N PRO A 5 -2.94 -21.50 -7.86
CA PRO A 5 -2.05 -20.92 -8.87
C PRO A 5 -2.16 -19.40 -8.86
N GLN A 6 -1.06 -18.74 -9.22
CA GLN A 6 -1.03 -17.32 -9.51
C GLN A 6 -2.00 -17.01 -10.66
N ASN A 7 -3.22 -16.62 -10.30
CA ASN A 7 -4.31 -16.23 -11.19
C ASN A 7 -4.03 -14.86 -11.83
N SER A 8 -4.78 -14.52 -12.88
CA SER A 8 -4.77 -13.24 -13.63
C SER A 8 -5.23 -12.03 -12.79
N VAL A 9 -5.20 -12.15 -11.46
CA VAL A 9 -5.68 -11.14 -10.52
C VAL A 9 -4.50 -10.55 -9.75
N THR A 10 -4.52 -9.22 -9.60
CA THR A 10 -3.56 -8.49 -8.78
C THR A 10 -4.32 -7.55 -7.85
N PHE A 11 -4.01 -7.63 -6.56
CA PHE A 11 -4.48 -6.67 -5.55
C PHE A 11 -3.33 -5.76 -5.11
N TYR A 12 -3.65 -4.51 -4.79
CA TYR A 12 -2.71 -3.50 -4.33
C TYR A 12 -3.41 -2.47 -3.44
N TYR A 13 -2.64 -1.86 -2.55
CA TYR A 13 -3.10 -0.69 -1.81
C TYR A 13 -3.10 0.54 -2.71
N LEU A 14 -4.16 1.32 -2.60
CA LEU A 14 -4.34 2.60 -3.26
C LEU A 14 -4.32 3.72 -2.24
N PHE A 15 -3.72 4.85 -2.60
CA PHE A 15 -3.90 6.10 -1.87
C PHE A 15 -5.02 6.92 -2.52
N ASN A 16 -5.98 7.37 -1.71
CA ASN A 16 -7.00 8.32 -2.16
C ASN A 16 -6.43 9.74 -2.18
N VAL A 17 -5.66 10.06 -3.21
CA VAL A 17 -4.98 11.37 -3.36
C VAL A 17 -5.94 12.55 -3.56
N ASN A 18 -7.22 12.27 -3.82
CA ASN A 18 -8.30 13.25 -3.97
C ASN A 18 -9.44 13.01 -2.95
N ARG A 19 -9.12 12.58 -1.72
CA ARG A 19 -10.12 12.35 -0.68
C ARG A 19 -10.92 13.62 -0.36
N GLN A 20 -12.25 13.50 -0.37
CA GLN A 20 -13.17 14.60 -0.05
C GLN A 20 -14.14 14.27 1.10
N SER A 21 -14.44 12.99 1.36
CA SER A 21 -15.22 12.57 2.53
C SER A 21 -14.33 12.22 3.71
N TYR A 22 -14.82 12.50 4.92
CA TYR A 22 -14.17 12.20 6.21
C TYR A 22 -15.21 11.79 7.26
N LYS A 23 -16.23 11.04 6.86
CA LYS A 23 -17.24 10.48 7.78
C LYS A 23 -16.65 9.29 8.55
N GLN A 24 -15.80 8.51 7.88
CA GLN A 24 -15.05 7.40 8.46
C GLN A 24 -13.59 7.84 8.68
N THR A 25 -13.34 8.60 9.75
CA THR A 25 -11.99 9.14 10.02
C THR A 25 -11.64 9.12 11.49
N MET A 26 -10.38 8.82 11.80
CA MET A 26 -9.80 9.03 13.13
C MET A 26 -9.18 10.41 13.28
N LYS A 27 -9.16 11.22 12.23
CA LYS A 27 -8.62 12.59 12.27
C LYS A 27 -9.52 13.50 13.10
N GLN A 28 -8.90 14.26 13.99
CA GLN A 28 -9.57 15.11 14.96
C GLN A 28 -9.65 16.57 14.53
N SER A 29 -8.94 16.95 13.45
CA SER A 29 -8.90 18.33 12.97
C SER A 29 -8.90 18.43 11.45
N ASP A 30 -9.35 19.58 10.93
CA ASP A 30 -9.23 19.87 9.50
C ASP A 30 -7.77 19.95 9.04
N LYS A 31 -6.86 20.33 9.96
CA LYS A 31 -5.43 20.32 9.69
C LYS A 31 -4.91 18.92 9.41
N GLU A 32 -5.28 17.92 10.20
CA GLU A 32 -4.90 16.52 9.95
C GLU A 32 -5.44 16.01 8.61
N LYS A 33 -6.63 16.44 8.20
CA LYS A 33 -7.22 16.12 6.88
C LYS A 33 -6.42 16.72 5.74
N THR A 34 -6.03 17.99 5.85
CA THR A 34 -5.20 18.64 4.83
C THR A 34 -3.79 18.09 4.80
N ASP A 35 -3.22 17.78 5.96
CA ASP A 35 -1.87 17.24 6.12
C ASP A 35 -1.76 15.83 5.54
N SER A 36 -2.75 14.95 5.80
CA SER A 36 -2.77 13.61 5.21
C SER A 36 -2.89 13.66 3.69
N ARG A 37 -3.74 14.55 3.16
CA ARG A 37 -3.86 14.75 1.70
C ARG A 37 -2.56 15.22 1.07
N ALA A 38 -1.88 16.19 1.68
CA ALA A 38 -0.58 16.68 1.20
C ALA A 38 0.47 15.57 1.24
N ALA A 39 0.53 14.79 2.33
CA ALA A 39 1.42 13.65 2.45
C ALA A 39 1.15 12.57 1.39
N MET A 40 -0.11 12.20 1.15
CA MET A 40 -0.47 11.23 0.12
C MET A 40 -0.13 11.70 -1.30
N GLN A 41 -0.12 13.01 -1.57
CA GLN A 41 0.32 13.59 -2.85
C GLN A 41 1.84 13.60 -3.02
N ASN A 42 2.60 13.55 -1.92
CA ASN A 42 4.06 13.49 -1.95
C ASN A 42 4.57 12.11 -2.41
N LYS A 43 5.38 12.10 -3.49
CA LYS A 43 5.92 10.86 -4.08
C LYS A 43 6.83 10.10 -3.11
N ASP A 44 7.72 10.80 -2.42
CA ASP A 44 8.66 10.15 -1.51
C ASP A 44 7.92 9.57 -0.29
N PHE A 45 6.84 10.21 0.17
CA PHE A 45 5.98 9.65 1.23
C PHE A 45 5.33 8.33 0.80
N ARG A 46 4.73 8.28 -0.41
CA ARG A 46 4.15 7.03 -0.95
C ARG A 46 5.22 5.94 -1.14
N GLN A 47 6.42 6.31 -1.59
CA GLN A 47 7.54 5.38 -1.72
C GLN A 47 8.04 4.87 -0.36
N ALA A 48 8.06 5.72 0.66
CA ALA A 48 8.43 5.33 2.01
C ALA A 48 7.50 4.23 2.55
N ILE A 49 6.18 4.42 2.43
CA ILE A 49 5.20 3.39 2.84
C ILE A 49 5.37 2.12 2.02
N ASN A 50 5.59 2.23 0.70
CA ASN A 50 5.79 1.06 -0.16
C ASN A 50 7.00 0.21 0.25
N PHE A 51 8.10 0.86 0.63
CA PHE A 51 9.33 0.21 1.09
C PHE A 51 9.27 -0.26 2.55
N ALA A 52 8.41 0.35 3.37
CA ALA A 52 8.17 -0.06 4.76
C ALA A 52 7.21 -1.26 4.87
N PHE A 53 6.37 -1.47 3.87
CA PHE A 53 5.39 -2.54 3.89
C PHE A 53 6.02 -3.92 3.71
N ASP A 54 6.00 -4.72 4.79
CA ASP A 54 6.32 -6.14 4.75
C ASP A 54 5.15 -6.95 4.18
N ARG A 55 5.24 -7.22 2.88
CA ARG A 55 4.26 -8.02 2.16
C ARG A 55 4.32 -9.50 2.52
N HIS A 56 5.48 -9.99 2.97
CA HIS A 56 5.61 -11.37 3.40
C HIS A 56 4.81 -11.60 4.68
N ALA A 57 5.01 -10.76 5.71
CA ALA A 57 4.24 -10.83 6.95
C ALA A 57 2.72 -10.70 6.72
N TYR A 58 2.33 -9.82 5.79
CA TYR A 58 0.93 -9.67 5.36
C TYR A 58 0.39 -10.92 4.67
N ALA A 59 1.15 -11.51 3.73
CA ALA A 59 0.76 -12.71 3.02
C ALA A 59 0.77 -13.96 3.91
N ALA A 60 1.59 -13.98 4.96
CA ALA A 60 1.61 -15.06 5.94
C ALA A 60 0.30 -15.18 6.72
N GLN A 61 -0.46 -14.08 6.87
CA GLN A 61 -1.78 -14.11 7.51
C GLN A 61 -2.77 -15.04 6.76
N THR A 62 -2.67 -15.12 5.44
CA THR A 62 -3.55 -15.93 4.58
C THR A 62 -2.94 -17.29 4.25
N ASN A 63 -1.65 -17.32 3.91
CA ASN A 63 -1.00 -18.47 3.28
C ASN A 63 -0.02 -19.21 4.22
N GLY A 64 0.17 -18.73 5.44
CA GLY A 64 1.22 -19.17 6.34
C GLY A 64 2.62 -18.76 5.86
N GLU A 65 3.60 -18.82 6.76
CA GLU A 65 5.01 -18.45 6.49
C GLU A 65 5.56 -19.13 5.22
N ASP A 66 5.39 -20.44 5.10
CA ASP A 66 5.89 -21.25 3.96
C ASP A 66 5.25 -20.86 2.61
N GLY A 67 4.05 -20.28 2.65
CA GLY A 67 3.27 -19.92 1.48
C GLY A 67 3.30 -18.44 1.12
N ALA A 68 3.75 -17.57 2.04
CA ALA A 68 3.63 -16.12 1.96
C ALA A 68 4.26 -15.54 0.69
N ASP A 69 5.50 -15.93 0.41
CA ASP A 69 6.20 -15.43 -0.77
C ASP A 69 5.49 -15.81 -2.07
N ARG A 70 4.84 -16.98 -2.14
CA ARG A 70 4.27 -17.52 -3.40
C ARG A 70 3.16 -16.64 -4.00
N ILE A 71 2.51 -15.80 -3.20
CA ILE A 71 1.42 -14.95 -3.66
C ILE A 71 1.85 -13.50 -3.90
N LEU A 72 3.13 -13.17 -3.70
CA LEU A 72 3.61 -11.81 -3.85
C LEU A 72 3.58 -11.35 -5.31
N ARG A 73 2.92 -10.21 -5.52
CA ARG A 73 2.87 -9.46 -6.77
C ARG A 73 3.71 -8.20 -6.64
N ASN A 74 4.59 -7.98 -7.61
CA ASN A 74 5.48 -6.81 -7.63
C ASN A 74 5.12 -5.81 -8.74
N THR A 75 4.26 -6.20 -9.68
CA THR A 75 3.75 -5.38 -10.76
C THR A 75 2.24 -5.55 -10.89
N VAL A 76 1.55 -4.51 -11.38
CA VAL A 76 0.09 -4.55 -11.59
C VAL A 76 -0.27 -5.65 -12.59
N THR A 77 0.52 -5.79 -13.66
CA THR A 77 0.45 -6.89 -14.62
C THR A 77 1.35 -8.04 -14.15
N PRO A 78 0.84 -9.28 -14.04
CA PRO A 78 1.68 -10.43 -13.66
C PRO A 78 2.92 -10.54 -14.56
N SER A 79 4.05 -10.96 -13.97
CA SER A 79 5.36 -10.89 -14.63
C SER A 79 5.42 -11.74 -15.90
N ASN A 80 4.66 -12.84 -15.94
CA ASN A 80 4.57 -13.78 -17.07
C ASN A 80 3.29 -13.61 -17.92
N PHE A 81 2.55 -12.50 -17.78
CA PHE A 81 1.25 -12.33 -18.43
C PHE A 81 1.34 -12.22 -19.96
N VAL A 82 2.35 -11.51 -20.48
CA VAL A 82 2.61 -11.35 -21.92
C VAL A 82 4.11 -11.46 -22.20
N GLN A 83 4.47 -11.77 -23.44
CA GLN A 83 5.84 -11.95 -23.89
C GLN A 83 6.18 -11.03 -25.07
N VAL A 84 7.44 -10.61 -25.16
CA VAL A 84 8.02 -9.94 -26.34
C VAL A 84 9.21 -10.76 -26.81
N GLY A 85 9.02 -11.52 -27.89
CA GLY A 85 9.97 -12.56 -28.27
C GLY A 85 10.10 -13.60 -27.15
N ASP A 86 11.33 -13.92 -26.75
CA ASP A 86 11.62 -14.95 -25.74
C ASP A 86 11.61 -14.42 -24.30
N LYS A 87 11.27 -13.13 -24.08
CA LYS A 87 11.26 -12.51 -22.75
C LYS A 87 9.85 -12.29 -22.24
N ASN A 88 9.62 -12.58 -20.96
CA ASN A 88 8.39 -12.20 -20.28
C ASN A 88 8.36 -10.69 -20.02
N PHE A 89 7.15 -10.14 -19.86
CA PHE A 89 6.93 -8.75 -19.50
C PHE A 89 7.75 -8.32 -18.27
N GLY A 90 7.75 -9.11 -17.20
CA GLY A 90 8.47 -8.81 -15.96
C GLY A 90 9.98 -8.68 -16.16
N ASP A 91 10.59 -9.54 -16.99
CA ASP A 91 12.02 -9.47 -17.29
C ASP A 91 12.38 -8.16 -18.00
N ILE A 92 11.54 -7.74 -18.96
CA ILE A 92 11.72 -6.48 -19.70
C ILE A 92 11.55 -5.28 -18.77
N VAL A 93 10.59 -5.33 -17.84
CA VAL A 93 10.39 -4.25 -16.86
C VAL A 93 11.58 -4.18 -15.90
N ASN A 94 12.08 -5.30 -15.39
CA ASN A 94 13.27 -5.36 -14.54
C ASN A 94 14.49 -4.73 -15.23
N GLU A 95 14.71 -5.01 -16.52
CA GLU A 95 15.81 -4.42 -17.30
C GLU A 95 15.69 -2.89 -17.43
N LYS A 96 14.46 -2.36 -17.49
CA LYS A 96 14.22 -0.94 -17.80
C LYS A 96 13.97 -0.08 -16.56
N ILE A 97 13.50 -0.65 -15.45
CA ILE A 97 13.08 0.13 -14.27
C ILE A 97 14.25 0.91 -13.65
N VAL A 98 15.47 0.41 -13.81
CA VAL A 98 16.70 1.09 -13.35
C VAL A 98 16.90 2.46 -13.99
N ASN A 99 16.33 2.70 -15.18
CA ASN A 99 16.38 4.01 -15.85
C ASN A 99 15.48 5.06 -15.18
N TYR A 100 14.60 4.66 -14.26
CA TYR A 100 13.70 5.56 -13.51
C TYR A 100 14.27 6.01 -12.16
N GLY A 101 15.54 5.71 -11.88
CA GLY A 101 16.29 6.20 -10.73
C GLY A 101 16.95 5.09 -9.91
N LYS A 102 17.97 5.48 -9.13
CA LYS A 102 18.78 4.57 -8.30
C LYS A 102 17.98 3.74 -7.29
N ASP A 103 16.81 4.23 -6.89
CA ASP A 103 15.94 3.54 -5.93
C ASP A 103 15.49 2.18 -6.45
N TRP A 104 15.47 1.98 -7.77
CA TRP A 104 15.04 0.75 -8.44
C TRP A 104 16.19 -0.20 -8.78
N ALA A 105 17.43 0.18 -8.47
CA ALA A 105 18.57 -0.71 -8.67
C ALA A 105 18.45 -1.97 -7.81
N ASN A 106 18.80 -3.11 -8.40
CA ASN A 106 18.83 -4.44 -7.76
C ASN A 106 17.47 -4.93 -7.22
N ILE A 107 16.36 -4.44 -7.76
CA ILE A 107 15.04 -4.95 -7.44
C ILE A 107 14.72 -6.13 -8.36
N ASN A 108 14.09 -7.17 -7.80
CA ASN A 108 13.57 -8.30 -8.56
C ASN A 108 12.04 -8.24 -8.56
N LEU A 109 11.45 -7.75 -9.66
CA LEU A 109 10.00 -7.62 -9.83
C LEU A 109 9.31 -8.91 -10.26
N ASN A 110 10.01 -10.04 -10.35
CA ASN A 110 9.35 -11.30 -10.65
C ASN A 110 8.39 -11.65 -9.53
N ASP A 111 7.29 -12.32 -9.89
CA ASP A 111 6.33 -12.80 -8.91
C ASP A 111 7.02 -13.70 -7.89
N GLY A 112 6.54 -13.68 -6.66
CA GLY A 112 7.08 -14.52 -5.61
C GLY A 112 8.30 -13.95 -4.88
N LYS A 113 8.68 -12.70 -5.17
CA LYS A 113 9.87 -12.05 -4.60
C LYS A 113 9.49 -10.87 -3.71
N GLN A 114 10.25 -10.67 -2.64
CA GLN A 114 10.14 -9.48 -1.80
C GLN A 114 10.87 -8.30 -2.45
N ALA A 115 10.26 -7.71 -3.48
CA ALA A 115 10.94 -6.71 -4.31
C ALA A 115 11.15 -5.37 -3.61
N PHE A 116 10.21 -4.99 -2.73
CA PHE A 116 10.12 -3.62 -2.22
C PHE A 116 10.51 -3.48 -0.75
N LEU A 117 10.40 -4.50 0.09
CA LEU A 117 10.71 -4.35 1.51
C LEU A 117 12.17 -3.90 1.69
N ASN A 118 12.36 -2.67 2.16
CA ASN A 118 13.67 -2.08 2.37
C ASN A 118 13.56 -0.95 3.43
N PRO A 119 13.75 -1.26 4.72
CA PRO A 119 13.63 -0.30 5.80
C PRO A 119 14.56 0.92 5.68
N GLU A 120 15.76 0.75 5.12
CA GLU A 120 16.71 1.85 4.92
C GLU A 120 16.22 2.83 3.86
N LYS A 121 15.78 2.32 2.69
CA LYS A 121 15.17 3.15 1.63
C LYS A 121 13.87 3.79 2.11
N ALA A 122 13.08 3.08 2.91
CA ALA A 122 11.86 3.63 3.50
C ALA A 122 12.15 4.86 4.35
N LYS A 123 13.16 4.79 5.24
CA LYS A 123 13.60 5.90 6.08
C LYS A 123 14.22 7.05 5.28
N GLU A 124 15.05 6.75 4.27
CA GLU A 124 15.62 7.78 3.38
C GLU A 124 14.52 8.56 2.66
N LYS A 125 13.53 7.85 2.09
CA LYS A 125 12.40 8.44 1.40
C LYS A 125 11.52 9.25 2.35
N PHE A 126 11.26 8.71 3.52
CA PHE A 126 10.48 9.41 4.52
C PHE A 126 11.17 10.70 4.99
N ALA A 127 12.49 10.71 5.19
CA ALA A 127 13.22 11.92 5.56
C ALA A 127 13.05 13.05 4.52
N LYS A 128 13.19 12.71 3.23
CA LYS A 128 12.94 13.65 2.11
C LYS A 128 11.51 14.15 2.08
N ALA A 129 10.55 13.23 2.26
CA ALA A 129 9.14 13.57 2.33
C ALA A 129 8.87 14.52 3.50
N LYS A 130 9.34 14.19 4.70
CA LYS A 130 9.15 14.97 5.92
C LYS A 130 9.70 16.38 5.78
N GLU A 131 10.92 16.54 5.28
CA GLU A 131 11.51 17.86 5.01
C GLU A 131 10.62 18.70 4.07
N SER A 132 10.25 18.13 2.91
CA SER A 132 9.44 18.84 1.91
C SER A 132 8.01 19.13 2.38
N LEU A 133 7.43 18.27 3.22
CA LEU A 133 6.08 18.42 3.78
C LEU A 133 6.08 19.46 4.91
N GLN A 134 7.08 19.43 5.80
CA GLN A 134 7.22 20.45 6.85
C GLN A 134 7.45 21.84 6.26
N ALA A 135 8.19 21.95 5.15
CA ALA A 135 8.32 23.20 4.41
C ALA A 135 6.97 23.74 3.85
N GLN A 136 5.97 22.86 3.67
CA GLN A 136 4.60 23.20 3.29
C GLN A 136 3.67 23.42 4.49
N GLY A 137 4.18 23.36 5.73
CA GLY A 137 3.41 23.52 6.96
C GLY A 137 2.68 22.26 7.44
N VAL A 138 2.98 21.10 6.86
CA VAL A 138 2.43 19.81 7.28
C VAL A 138 2.96 19.43 8.67
N THR A 139 2.08 18.97 9.55
CA THR A 139 2.42 18.46 10.87
C THR A 139 2.33 16.94 10.93
N PHE A 140 3.16 16.37 11.79
CA PHE A 140 3.27 14.92 12.01
C PHE A 140 2.76 14.59 13.42
N PRO A 141 2.21 13.39 13.67
CA PRO A 141 2.15 12.25 12.75
C PRO A 141 1.09 12.40 11.65
N ILE A 142 1.34 11.77 10.49
CA ILE A 142 0.34 11.63 9.43
C ILE A 142 -0.54 10.43 9.74
N HIS A 143 -1.81 10.69 10.02
CA HIS A 143 -2.85 9.68 10.19
C HIS A 143 -3.43 9.25 8.84
N LEU A 144 -3.42 7.94 8.56
CA LEU A 144 -3.95 7.33 7.34
C LEU A 144 -5.07 6.37 7.71
N ASP A 145 -6.31 6.75 7.38
CA ASP A 145 -7.50 5.95 7.64
C ASP A 145 -7.60 4.81 6.63
N MET A 146 -7.70 3.59 7.15
CA MET A 146 -7.85 2.34 6.40
C MET A 146 -9.10 1.60 6.91
N PRO A 147 -10.26 1.80 6.27
CA PRO A 147 -11.46 1.04 6.57
C PRO A 147 -11.30 -0.45 6.29
N VAL A 148 -11.83 -1.29 7.17
CA VAL A 148 -11.87 -2.75 7.01
C VAL A 148 -13.24 -3.28 7.41
N ASP A 149 -13.67 -4.36 6.78
CA ASP A 149 -14.85 -5.11 7.22
C ASP A 149 -14.52 -5.84 8.52
N GLN A 150 -15.18 -5.45 9.61
CA GLN A 150 -14.97 -5.99 10.96
C GLN A 150 -15.29 -7.49 11.06
N THR A 151 -16.10 -8.03 10.15
CA THR A 151 -16.48 -9.45 10.11
C THR A 151 -15.45 -10.29 9.33
N ALA A 152 -14.67 -9.65 8.44
CA ALA A 152 -13.62 -10.28 7.66
C ALA A 152 -12.32 -10.40 8.46
N LYS A 153 -12.28 -11.35 9.41
CA LYS A 153 -11.14 -11.57 10.34
C LYS A 153 -9.77 -11.55 9.67
N LEU A 154 -9.66 -12.18 8.50
CA LEU A 154 -8.42 -12.25 7.74
C LEU A 154 -7.99 -10.88 7.20
N GLY A 155 -8.93 -10.08 6.70
CA GLY A 155 -8.69 -8.71 6.29
C GLY A 155 -8.27 -7.82 7.45
N VAL A 156 -8.86 -8.00 8.64
CA VAL A 156 -8.46 -7.29 9.86
C VAL A 156 -7.03 -7.66 10.28
N GLN A 157 -6.66 -8.94 10.24
CA GLN A 157 -5.30 -9.41 10.54
C GLN A 157 -4.27 -8.84 9.57
N GLN A 158 -4.60 -8.86 8.28
CA GLN A 158 -3.80 -8.29 7.20
C GLN A 158 -3.59 -6.77 7.37
N ALA A 159 -4.64 -6.02 7.66
CA ALA A 159 -4.54 -4.58 7.97
C ALA A 159 -3.68 -4.32 9.22
N GLY A 160 -3.81 -5.17 10.24
CA GLY A 160 -2.95 -5.14 11.44
C GLY A 160 -1.48 -5.35 11.11
N SER A 161 -1.15 -6.32 10.26
CA SER A 161 0.24 -6.57 9.81
C SER A 161 0.80 -5.40 9.00
N PHE A 162 0.00 -4.81 8.10
CA PHE A 162 0.38 -3.60 7.36
C PHE A 162 0.66 -2.43 8.32
N LYS A 163 -0.27 -2.14 9.24
CA LYS A 163 -0.10 -1.12 10.28
C LYS A 163 1.18 -1.34 11.06
N GLN A 164 1.38 -2.53 11.61
CA GLN A 164 2.53 -2.84 12.46
C GLN A 164 3.85 -2.59 11.73
N THR A 165 4.01 -3.16 10.54
CA THR A 165 5.29 -3.14 9.81
C THR A 165 5.65 -1.74 9.31
N VAL A 166 4.65 -0.96 8.87
CA VAL A 166 4.85 0.44 8.46
C VAL A 166 5.20 1.32 9.66
N GLU A 167 4.47 1.20 10.77
CA GLU A 167 4.68 2.00 11.97
C GLU A 167 6.01 1.66 12.68
N GLU A 168 6.43 0.40 12.68
CA GLU A 168 7.74 -0.01 13.21
C GLU A 168 8.89 0.54 12.36
N THR A 169 8.74 0.54 11.05
CA THR A 169 9.80 1.02 10.13
C THR A 169 9.92 2.53 10.12
N LEU A 170 8.78 3.24 10.08
CA LEU A 170 8.74 4.70 9.91
C LEU A 170 8.61 5.47 11.24
N GLY A 171 8.18 4.82 12.32
CA GLY A 171 7.92 5.45 13.62
C GLY A 171 6.50 6.00 13.74
N LYS A 172 5.84 5.77 14.89
CA LYS A 172 4.48 6.25 15.17
C LYS A 172 4.39 7.76 15.34
N GLU A 173 5.49 8.41 15.70
CA GLU A 173 5.62 9.86 15.71
C GLU A 173 5.59 10.48 14.30
N ASN A 174 5.69 9.64 13.27
CA ASN A 174 5.75 10.02 11.87
C ASN A 174 4.51 9.58 11.11
N VAL A 175 4.14 8.30 11.17
CA VAL A 175 2.99 7.77 10.43
C VAL A 175 2.18 6.89 11.36
N VAL A 176 0.86 7.06 11.35
CA VAL A 176 -0.11 6.22 12.05
C VAL A 176 -1.10 5.67 11.02
N ILE A 177 -1.25 4.34 10.98
CA ILE A 177 -2.27 3.67 10.17
C ILE A 177 -3.48 3.41 11.06
N ASP A 178 -4.56 4.12 10.81
CA ASP A 178 -5.81 3.98 11.56
C ASP A 178 -6.68 2.90 10.91
N VAL A 179 -6.68 1.69 11.47
CA VAL A 179 -7.54 0.59 11.00
C VAL A 179 -8.95 0.82 11.54
N ILE A 180 -9.87 1.24 10.68
CA ILE A 180 -11.25 1.56 11.04
C ILE A 180 -12.13 0.34 10.75
N GLN A 181 -12.56 -0.36 11.80
CA GLN A 181 -13.45 -1.50 11.68
C GLN A 181 -14.90 -1.03 11.46
N LEU A 182 -15.45 -1.33 10.29
CA LEU A 182 -16.80 -0.97 9.88
C LEU A 182 -17.64 -2.23 9.66
N SER A 183 -18.97 -2.10 9.65
CA SER A 183 -19.82 -3.16 9.11
C SER A 183 -19.53 -3.40 7.61
N PRO A 184 -19.84 -4.59 7.06
CA PRO A 184 -19.63 -4.87 5.63
C PRO A 184 -20.25 -3.81 4.72
N ASP A 185 -21.51 -3.43 5.00
CA ASP A 185 -22.25 -2.43 4.22
C ASP A 185 -21.57 -1.05 4.27
N GLU A 186 -21.17 -0.59 5.46
CA GLU A 186 -20.48 0.70 5.61
C GLU A 186 -19.13 0.71 4.88
N LYS A 187 -18.36 -0.38 4.99
CA LYS A 187 -17.08 -0.51 4.28
C LYS A 187 -17.29 -0.46 2.77
N ASP A 188 -18.27 -1.20 2.24
CA ASP A 188 -18.50 -1.23 0.80
C ASP A 188 -19.05 0.11 0.27
N GLN A 189 -19.91 0.79 1.04
CA GLN A 189 -20.38 2.13 0.68
C GLN A 189 -19.26 3.19 0.69
N ALA A 190 -18.28 3.06 1.59
CA ALA A 190 -17.12 3.95 1.63
C ALA A 190 -16.07 3.66 0.52
N THR A 191 -16.12 2.46 -0.10
CA THR A 191 -15.06 1.95 -0.98
C THR A 191 -15.58 1.47 -2.33
N TYR A 192 -16.08 0.23 -2.39
CA TYR A 192 -16.40 -0.53 -3.60
C TYR A 192 -17.61 0.04 -4.35
N PHE A 193 -18.66 0.46 -3.64
CA PHE A 193 -19.86 1.07 -4.21
C PHE A 193 -19.77 2.60 -4.33
N ALA A 194 -18.65 3.21 -3.91
CA ALA A 194 -18.42 4.64 -4.06
C ALA A 194 -17.91 4.97 -5.46
N ASP A 195 -18.74 5.65 -6.25
CA ASP A 195 -18.46 6.00 -7.66
C ASP A 195 -17.86 7.41 -7.82
N THR A 196 -17.96 8.27 -6.80
CA THR A 196 -17.42 9.64 -6.83
C THR A 196 -16.39 9.90 -5.74
N ALA A 197 -15.60 10.98 -5.91
CA ALA A 197 -14.58 11.37 -4.92
C ALA A 197 -15.21 11.79 -3.57
N GLU A 198 -16.43 12.32 -3.60
CA GLU A 198 -17.22 12.72 -2.44
C GLU A 198 -17.80 11.52 -1.68
N GLN A 199 -17.87 10.36 -2.32
CA GLN A 199 -18.33 9.11 -1.70
C GLN A 199 -17.17 8.29 -1.14
N LYS A 200 -16.01 8.28 -1.80
CA LYS A 200 -14.82 7.51 -1.38
C LYS A 200 -14.25 8.08 -0.08
N ASP A 201 -14.34 7.30 1.00
CA ASP A 201 -14.04 7.75 2.37
C ASP A 201 -12.97 6.89 3.06
N TYR A 202 -11.74 7.00 2.56
CA TYR A 202 -10.56 6.32 3.06
C TYR A 202 -9.32 7.09 2.60
N ASP A 203 -8.19 6.93 3.30
CA ASP A 203 -6.88 7.31 2.78
C ASP A 203 -6.23 6.15 2.04
N ILE A 204 -6.33 4.94 2.61
CA ILE A 204 -5.80 3.71 2.03
C ILE A 204 -6.92 2.65 1.95
N ASP A 205 -7.04 2.02 0.78
CA ASP A 205 -7.92 0.87 0.59
C ASP A 205 -7.26 -0.16 -0.34
N ILE A 206 -7.74 -1.40 -0.29
CA ILE A 206 -7.32 -2.48 -1.19
C ILE A 206 -8.23 -2.47 -2.41
N SER A 207 -7.62 -2.39 -3.59
CA SER A 207 -8.32 -2.65 -4.84
C SER A 207 -7.55 -3.67 -5.67
N GLY A 208 -8.17 -4.14 -6.73
CA GLY A 208 -7.55 -5.09 -7.63
C GLY A 208 -8.24 -5.11 -8.97
N TRP A 209 -7.62 -5.82 -9.90
CA TRP A 209 -8.22 -6.14 -11.18
C TRP A 209 -7.94 -7.61 -11.49
N GLY A 210 -8.83 -8.20 -12.28
CA GLY A 210 -8.72 -9.57 -12.75
C GLY A 210 -9.28 -9.67 -14.16
N GLY A 211 -8.70 -10.56 -14.96
CA GLY A 211 -9.17 -10.94 -16.30
C GLY A 211 -9.55 -12.40 -16.38
#